data_AF-A0A0G1CNZ6-F1
#
_entry.id   AF-A0A0G1CNZ6-F1
#
_cell.length_a   1.000
_cell.length_b   1.000
_cell.length_c   1.000
_cell.angle_alpha   90.00
_cell.angle_beta   90.00
_cell.angle_gamma   90.00
#
_symmetry.space_group_name_H-M   'P 1'
#
loop_
_entity.id
_entity.type
_entity.pdbx_description
1 polymer ?
#
loop_
_entity_poly.entity_id
_entity_poly.type
_entity_poly.pdbx_seq_one_letter_code
_entity_poly.pdbx_strand_id
1 'polypeptide(L)'
;MFIKLRNLLHDKYLILSFLLGLLPASFLIHIIAKDFSGFYFLARSFLKYHDFAYQIITNYCDNPINSGLNSRAPLVPFLMAISMGVFGRNLLGILLPFFLARIFLLPFTFLAAKYFLPKRVAYLTSILIIFVPKLQTYSLGSPEADVFVALFYVLAIWLYQKSQKLTRAKFAIFIGVVLGLGALAKSTGFAVGLGFLLAVFLQNLPNLKKSGVKKNLLLAQISFGLVIGPYLFWTLTAHKQIYITTQHDRSLAYIPANLPALIYTIPLYLGINFSLGPKASLVSTILLSFLIVGIIVAIRKKNYELLLPTLLTLVLISTLATCVIGGNIPANYEAITILGFTMFPTVILFFIGVQTLLGLVSRKVVNKRISQILITCILLIIMFKFINNYFSAKYAMDFTGTEYYVSLPTVIKNRREIVEAEYKTENGLRIFTGPSIHTLIRREFAPYKFDSFSNVYKNLLLATTFLALGVYLWDVLKNKG
;
A
#
# COMPACT_ATOMS: atom_id res chain seq x y z
N MET A 1 3.14 -7.25 -29.34
CA MET A 1 3.12 -7.13 -27.86
C MET A 1 4.10 -8.10 -27.18
N PHE A 2 4.25 -9.34 -27.68
CA PHE A 2 5.13 -10.38 -27.13
C PHE A 2 6.64 -10.06 -27.08
N ILE A 3 7.20 -9.38 -28.09
CA ILE A 3 8.64 -9.01 -28.12
C ILE A 3 9.03 -8.08 -26.94
N LYS A 4 8.10 -7.25 -26.45
CA LYS A 4 8.35 -6.35 -25.31
C LYS A 4 8.24 -7.07 -23.95
N LEU A 5 7.49 -8.18 -23.87
CA LEU A 5 7.38 -8.97 -22.64
C LEU A 5 8.67 -9.75 -22.39
N ARG A 6 9.30 -10.29 -23.44
CA ARG A 6 10.60 -10.96 -23.37
C ARG A 6 11.68 -10.04 -22.77
N ASN A 7 11.75 -8.79 -23.21
CA ASN A 7 12.71 -7.81 -22.67
C ASN A 7 12.43 -7.42 -21.21
N LEU A 8 11.18 -7.52 -20.74
CA LEU A 8 10.81 -7.34 -19.34
C LEU A 8 11.25 -8.52 -18.47
N LEU A 9 11.09 -9.75 -18.97
CA LEU A 9 11.56 -10.96 -18.29
C LEU A 9 13.09 -11.05 -18.22
N HIS A 10 13.81 -10.40 -19.14
CA HIS A 10 15.27 -10.28 -19.05
C HIS A 10 15.75 -9.20 -18.05
N ASP A 11 14.83 -8.42 -17.46
CA ASP A 11 15.21 -7.47 -16.42
C ASP A 11 15.42 -8.20 -15.08
N LYS A 12 16.65 -8.62 -14.82
CA LYS A 12 17.03 -9.32 -13.57
C LYS A 12 16.54 -8.62 -12.30
N TYR A 13 16.48 -7.28 -12.28
CA TYR A 13 15.99 -6.54 -11.12
C TYR A 13 14.48 -6.68 -10.91
N LEU A 14 13.70 -6.83 -12.00
CA LEU A 14 12.27 -7.10 -11.91
C LEU A 14 12.01 -8.49 -11.31
N ILE A 15 12.77 -9.50 -11.76
CA ILE A 15 12.71 -10.86 -11.20
C ILE A 15 13.07 -10.82 -9.71
N LEU A 16 14.16 -10.15 -9.36
CA LEU A 16 14.58 -10.02 -7.97
C LEU A 16 13.53 -9.27 -7.11
N SER A 17 12.90 -8.21 -7.62
CA SER A 17 11.81 -7.52 -6.91
C SER A 17 10.59 -8.43 -6.72
N PHE A 18 10.29 -9.30 -7.69
CA PHE A 18 9.22 -10.28 -7.57
C PHE A 18 9.52 -11.33 -6.50
N LEU A 19 10.74 -11.89 -6.49
CA LEU A 19 11.20 -12.84 -5.48
C LEU A 19 11.21 -12.23 -4.08
N LEU A 20 11.61 -10.95 -3.97
CA LEU A 20 11.52 -10.21 -2.71
C LEU A 20 10.08 -10.00 -2.25
N GLY A 21 9.12 -9.83 -3.16
CA GLY A 21 7.69 -9.71 -2.80
C GLY A 21 7.11 -11.03 -2.31
N LEU A 22 7.58 -12.15 -2.87
CA LEU A 22 7.18 -13.50 -2.49
C LEU A 22 7.50 -13.81 -1.01
N LEU A 23 8.65 -13.37 -0.51
CA LEU A 23 9.11 -13.74 0.83
C LEU A 23 8.22 -13.20 1.97
N PRO A 24 7.99 -11.88 2.13
CA PRO A 24 7.09 -11.37 3.15
C PRO A 24 5.66 -11.91 2.98
N ALA A 25 5.19 -12.10 1.73
CA ALA A 25 3.88 -12.69 1.47
C ALA A 25 3.78 -14.15 1.95
N SER A 26 4.89 -14.90 1.90
CA SER A 26 4.94 -16.31 2.29
C SER A 26 5.16 -16.53 3.78
N PHE A 27 5.72 -15.55 4.50
CA PHE A 27 6.08 -15.72 5.91
C PHE A 27 5.27 -14.83 6.83
N LEU A 28 4.89 -13.61 6.45
CA LEU A 28 4.22 -12.65 7.33
C LEU A 28 2.72 -12.58 7.10
N ILE A 29 2.04 -13.70 7.32
CA ILE A 29 0.58 -13.74 7.29
C ILE A 29 0.06 -13.35 8.66
N HIS A 30 -0.35 -12.10 8.81
CA HIS A 30 -1.03 -11.66 10.01
C HIS A 30 -2.45 -12.23 10.07
N ILE A 31 -2.77 -12.97 11.14
CA ILE A 31 -4.03 -13.72 11.24
C ILE A 31 -5.22 -12.88 11.71
N ILE A 32 -5.01 -11.71 12.34
CA ILE A 32 -6.08 -10.91 12.93
C ILE A 32 -5.86 -9.43 12.60
N ALA A 33 -6.54 -8.92 11.58
CA ALA A 33 -6.66 -7.48 11.35
C ALA A 33 -8.09 -7.03 11.65
N LYS A 34 -8.25 -5.83 12.22
CA LYS A 34 -9.54 -5.27 12.64
C LYS A 34 -10.61 -5.35 11.54
N ASP A 35 -10.27 -5.02 10.29
CA ASP A 35 -11.23 -4.98 9.18
C ASP A 35 -11.38 -6.30 8.41
N PHE A 36 -10.54 -7.30 8.69
CA PHE A 36 -10.52 -8.57 7.97
C PHE A 36 -11.82 -9.35 8.07
N SER A 37 -12.42 -9.40 9.26
CA SER A 37 -13.73 -10.04 9.46
C SER A 37 -14.82 -9.39 8.62
N GLY A 38 -14.80 -8.06 8.52
CA GLY A 38 -15.69 -7.28 7.67
C GLY A 38 -15.63 -7.74 6.21
N PHE A 39 -14.42 -7.88 5.64
CA PHE A 39 -14.25 -8.34 4.27
C PHE A 39 -14.68 -9.80 4.07
N TYR A 40 -14.35 -10.68 5.01
CA TYR A 40 -14.77 -12.08 4.95
C TYR A 40 -16.29 -12.23 4.93
N PHE A 41 -17.00 -11.58 5.85
CA PHE A 41 -18.45 -11.70 5.94
C PHE A 41 -19.16 -11.11 4.71
N LEU A 42 -18.61 -10.03 4.12
CA LEU A 42 -19.11 -9.51 2.84
C LEU A 42 -18.89 -10.49 1.69
N ALA A 43 -17.71 -11.13 1.62
CA ALA A 43 -17.43 -12.13 0.60
C ALA A 43 -18.38 -13.34 0.72
N ARG A 44 -18.71 -13.73 1.95
CA ARG A 44 -19.71 -14.77 2.25
C ARG A 44 -21.12 -14.35 1.87
N SER A 45 -21.52 -13.13 2.21
CA SER A 45 -22.82 -12.57 1.83
C SER A 45 -22.97 -12.57 0.31
N PHE A 46 -21.92 -12.16 -0.41
CA PHE A 46 -21.89 -12.16 -1.86
C PHE A 46 -22.01 -13.57 -2.46
N LEU A 47 -21.27 -14.56 -1.94
CA LEU A 47 -21.33 -15.94 -2.44
C LEU A 47 -22.68 -16.62 -2.21
N LYS A 48 -23.29 -16.43 -1.03
CA LYS A 48 -24.52 -17.12 -0.66
C LYS A 48 -25.77 -16.39 -1.14
N TYR A 49 -25.69 -15.07 -1.26
CA TYR A 49 -26.87 -14.25 -1.42
C TYR A 49 -26.76 -13.11 -2.45
N HIS A 50 -25.63 -13.00 -3.15
CA HIS A 50 -25.38 -11.97 -4.17
C HIS A 50 -25.54 -10.52 -3.66
N ASP A 51 -25.18 -10.29 -2.39
CA ASP A 51 -25.30 -8.99 -1.73
C ASP A 51 -23.94 -8.45 -1.27
N PHE A 52 -23.75 -7.14 -1.41
CA PHE A 52 -22.54 -6.41 -1.01
C PHE A 52 -22.70 -5.65 0.30
N ALA A 53 -23.77 -5.91 1.04
CA ALA A 53 -23.95 -5.47 2.41
C ALA A 53 -24.44 -6.61 3.32
N TYR A 54 -24.30 -6.39 4.62
CA TYR A 54 -24.95 -7.16 5.67
C TYR A 54 -25.16 -6.26 6.89
N GLN A 55 -26.12 -6.60 7.74
CA GLN A 55 -26.25 -5.95 9.03
C GLN A 55 -25.46 -6.70 10.08
N ILE A 56 -24.83 -5.94 10.97
CA ILE A 56 -24.26 -6.50 12.18
C ILE A 56 -25.08 -5.96 13.33
N ILE A 57 -25.72 -6.86 14.09
CA ILE A 57 -26.06 -6.56 15.48
C ILE A 57 -24.76 -6.81 16.26
N THR A 58 -23.85 -5.85 16.26
CA THR A 58 -22.75 -5.85 17.21
C THR A 58 -23.07 -4.83 18.27
N ASN A 59 -23.17 -5.31 19.51
CA ASN A 59 -22.94 -4.51 20.72
C ASN A 59 -21.44 -4.15 20.80
N TYR A 60 -20.90 -3.49 19.76
CA TYR A 60 -19.54 -2.98 19.83
C TYR A 60 -19.58 -1.83 20.85
N CYS A 61 -18.88 -2.00 21.98
CA CYS A 61 -18.95 -1.14 23.16
C CYS A 61 -20.32 -1.10 23.86
N ASP A 62 -21.06 -2.22 23.88
CA ASP A 62 -22.34 -2.36 24.62
C ASP A 62 -23.43 -1.34 24.26
N ASN A 63 -23.30 -0.70 23.09
CA ASN A 63 -24.28 0.26 22.61
C ASN A 63 -25.13 -0.36 21.49
N PRO A 64 -26.42 -0.67 21.72
CA PRO A 64 -27.32 -1.21 20.69
C PRO A 64 -27.54 -0.25 19.50
N ILE A 65 -27.19 1.04 19.64
CA ILE A 65 -27.19 2.04 18.55
C ILE A 65 -26.10 1.74 17.51
N ASN A 66 -25.07 0.97 17.86
CA ASN A 66 -24.02 0.54 16.92
C ASN A 66 -24.45 -0.66 16.05
N SER A 67 -25.70 -1.11 16.17
CA SER A 67 -26.32 -1.97 15.17
C SER A 67 -26.49 -1.18 13.87
N GLY A 68 -25.82 -1.64 12.81
CA GLY A 68 -25.72 -0.86 11.58
C GLY A 68 -25.42 -1.72 10.37
N LEU A 69 -25.75 -1.18 9.20
CA LEU A 69 -25.33 -1.76 7.94
C LEU A 69 -23.80 -1.68 7.84
N ASN A 70 -23.13 -2.83 7.78
CA ASN A 70 -21.72 -2.88 7.46
C ASN A 70 -21.58 -3.13 5.96
N SER A 71 -21.10 -2.10 5.28
CA SER A 71 -20.74 -2.15 3.87
C SER A 71 -19.33 -1.60 3.73
N ARG A 72 -18.49 -2.34 3.02
CA ARG A 72 -17.14 -1.92 2.67
C ARG A 72 -17.05 -1.81 1.16
N ALA A 73 -15.98 -1.20 0.68
CA ALA A 73 -15.71 -1.14 -0.75
C ALA A 73 -15.64 -2.58 -1.32
N PRO A 74 -16.29 -2.84 -2.48
CA PRO A 74 -16.70 -4.20 -2.85
C PRO A 74 -15.58 -5.06 -3.46
N LEU A 75 -14.47 -4.47 -3.91
CA LEU A 75 -13.46 -5.22 -4.67
C LEU A 75 -12.79 -6.30 -3.82
N VAL A 76 -12.39 -5.98 -2.59
CA VAL A 76 -11.70 -6.96 -1.73
C VAL A 76 -12.62 -8.14 -1.38
N PRO A 77 -13.86 -7.94 -0.89
CA PRO A 77 -14.82 -9.01 -0.71
C PRO A 77 -15.07 -9.83 -1.98
N PHE A 78 -15.19 -9.17 -3.14
CA PHE A 78 -15.42 -9.83 -4.42
C PHE A 78 -14.26 -10.74 -4.83
N LEU A 79 -13.02 -10.25 -4.71
CA LEU A 79 -11.82 -11.05 -4.99
C LEU A 79 -11.68 -12.23 -4.01
N MET A 80 -12.02 -12.02 -2.73
CA MET A 80 -12.06 -13.09 -1.73
C MET A 80 -13.13 -14.13 -2.08
N ALA A 81 -14.31 -13.70 -2.51
CA ALA A 81 -15.39 -14.59 -2.92
C ALA A 81 -14.98 -15.47 -4.11
N ILE A 82 -14.40 -14.88 -5.17
CA ILE A 82 -13.86 -15.63 -6.32
C ILE A 82 -12.81 -16.64 -5.85
N SER A 83 -11.87 -16.18 -5.02
CA SER A 83 -10.78 -17.02 -4.53
C SER A 83 -11.30 -18.18 -3.67
N MET A 84 -12.28 -17.95 -2.78
CA MET A 84 -12.94 -19.02 -2.02
C MET A 84 -13.74 -19.98 -2.91
N GLY A 85 -14.33 -19.49 -4.00
CA GLY A 85 -15.04 -20.33 -4.97
C GLY A 85 -14.11 -21.30 -5.70
N VAL A 86 -12.87 -20.89 -5.96
CA VAL A 86 -11.87 -21.70 -6.70
C VAL A 86 -11.02 -22.58 -5.76
N PHE A 87 -10.52 -22.02 -4.66
CA PHE A 87 -9.57 -22.69 -3.76
C PHE A 87 -10.22 -23.31 -2.53
N GLY A 88 -11.55 -23.18 -2.41
CA GLY A 88 -12.33 -23.60 -1.25
C GLY A 88 -12.39 -22.56 -0.15
N ARG A 89 -13.30 -22.78 0.80
CA ARG A 89 -13.63 -21.89 1.93
C ARG A 89 -12.64 -22.06 3.09
N ASN A 90 -11.35 -22.04 2.77
CA ASN A 90 -10.25 -22.18 3.72
C ASN A 90 -9.43 -20.90 3.80
N LEU A 91 -8.52 -20.82 4.77
CA LEU A 91 -7.71 -19.63 5.00
C LEU A 91 -6.84 -19.24 3.78
N LEU A 92 -6.41 -20.20 2.95
CA LEU A 92 -5.71 -19.92 1.71
C LEU A 92 -6.62 -19.18 0.71
N GLY A 93 -7.82 -19.69 0.45
CA GLY A 93 -8.80 -19.05 -0.43
C GLY A 93 -9.14 -17.64 0.03
N ILE A 94 -9.23 -17.42 1.34
CA ILE A 94 -9.52 -16.10 1.91
C ILE A 94 -8.35 -15.12 1.73
N LEU A 95 -7.11 -15.56 1.93
CA LEU A 95 -5.94 -14.67 1.97
C LEU A 95 -5.21 -14.52 0.63
N LEU A 96 -5.46 -15.40 -0.32
CA LEU A 96 -4.77 -15.40 -1.62
C LEU A 96 -4.80 -14.05 -2.35
N PRO A 97 -5.91 -13.30 -2.41
CA PRO A 97 -5.92 -11.98 -3.07
C PRO A 97 -4.90 -11.02 -2.44
N PHE A 98 -4.77 -11.02 -1.11
CA PHE A 98 -3.80 -10.18 -0.40
C PHE A 98 -2.37 -10.62 -0.71
N PHE A 99 -2.09 -11.93 -0.79
CA PHE A 99 -0.77 -12.43 -1.18
C PHE A 99 -0.37 -11.96 -2.57
N LEU A 100 -1.27 -12.09 -3.55
CA LEU A 100 -1.01 -11.64 -4.90
C LEU A 100 -0.75 -10.13 -4.92
N ALA A 101 -1.56 -9.33 -4.22
CA ALA A 101 -1.35 -7.90 -4.14
C ALA A 101 0.03 -7.52 -3.57
N ARG A 102 0.46 -8.18 -2.50
CA ARG A 102 1.78 -7.99 -1.88
C ARG A 102 2.93 -8.38 -2.83
N ILE A 103 2.81 -9.52 -3.50
CA ILE A 103 3.82 -10.02 -4.44
C ILE A 103 4.02 -9.02 -5.59
N PHE A 104 2.93 -8.50 -6.15
CA PHE A 104 2.99 -7.59 -7.31
C PHE A 104 3.39 -6.16 -6.95
N LEU A 105 3.19 -5.74 -5.70
CA LEU A 105 3.49 -4.38 -5.26
C LEU A 105 4.95 -3.98 -5.48
N LEU A 106 5.90 -4.86 -5.19
CA LEU A 106 7.33 -4.53 -5.31
C LEU A 106 7.83 -4.46 -6.77
N PRO A 107 7.49 -5.41 -7.66
CA PRO A 107 7.72 -5.25 -9.10
C PRO A 107 7.17 -3.93 -9.63
N PHE A 108 5.93 -3.56 -9.28
CA PHE A 108 5.36 -2.30 -9.76
C PHE A 108 6.05 -1.08 -9.15
N THR A 109 6.50 -1.16 -7.89
CA THR A 109 7.31 -0.12 -7.25
C THR A 109 8.61 0.10 -8.02
N PHE A 110 9.33 -0.97 -8.35
CA PHE A 110 10.53 -0.90 -9.17
C PHE A 110 10.24 -0.30 -10.55
N LEU A 111 9.16 -0.74 -11.20
CA LEU A 111 8.75 -0.25 -12.52
C LEU A 111 8.37 1.24 -12.52
N ALA A 112 7.77 1.75 -11.45
CA ALA A 112 7.49 3.18 -11.29
C ALA A 112 8.77 3.96 -10.96
N ALA A 113 9.57 3.48 -10.00
CA ALA A 113 10.77 4.16 -9.51
C ALA A 113 11.85 4.38 -10.58
N LYS A 114 11.99 3.45 -11.54
CA LYS A 114 13.01 3.54 -12.61
C LYS A 114 12.81 4.72 -13.58
N TYR A 115 11.67 5.41 -13.53
CA TYR A 115 11.45 6.65 -14.27
C TYR A 115 12.12 7.86 -13.62
N PHE A 116 12.40 7.78 -12.32
CA PHE A 116 12.93 8.90 -11.53
C PHE A 116 14.35 8.66 -11.02
N LEU A 117 14.71 7.38 -10.89
CA LEU A 117 15.97 6.93 -10.32
C LEU A 117 16.73 6.06 -11.31
N PRO A 118 18.08 6.03 -11.26
CA PRO A 118 18.86 5.02 -11.93
C PRO A 118 18.35 3.62 -11.59
N LYS A 119 18.33 2.73 -12.59
CA LYS A 119 17.74 1.39 -12.48
C LYS A 119 18.12 0.65 -11.19
N ARG A 120 19.39 0.72 -10.80
CA ARG A 120 19.90 0.06 -9.60
C ARG A 120 19.32 0.63 -8.30
N VAL A 121 19.12 1.94 -8.23
CA VAL A 121 18.55 2.61 -7.05
C VAL A 121 17.03 2.51 -7.03
N ALA A 122 16.38 2.45 -8.19
CA ALA A 122 14.98 2.07 -8.29
C ALA A 122 14.73 0.65 -7.74
N TYR A 123 15.70 -0.27 -7.92
CA TYR A 123 15.63 -1.57 -7.29
C TYR A 123 15.74 -1.47 -5.76
N LEU A 124 16.72 -0.72 -5.22
CA LEU A 124 16.81 -0.45 -3.77
C LEU A 124 15.54 0.19 -3.18
N THR A 125 14.84 1.02 -3.96
CA THR A 125 13.53 1.58 -3.59
C THR A 125 12.51 0.46 -3.32
N SER A 126 12.44 -0.55 -4.19
CA SER A 126 11.55 -1.70 -3.98
C SER A 126 11.93 -2.54 -2.75
N ILE A 127 13.23 -2.68 -2.47
CA ILE A 127 13.70 -3.36 -1.26
C ILE A 127 13.29 -2.57 -0.01
N LEU A 128 13.53 -1.26 -0.01
CA LEU A 128 13.32 -0.42 1.17
C LEU A 128 11.86 -0.45 1.63
N ILE A 129 10.90 -0.53 0.71
CA ILE A 129 9.47 -0.63 1.04
C ILE A 129 9.16 -1.80 1.98
N ILE A 130 9.80 -2.96 1.82
CA ILE A 130 9.61 -4.12 2.74
C ILE A 130 10.10 -3.76 4.15
N PHE A 131 11.23 -3.05 4.22
CA PHE A 131 11.90 -2.72 5.46
C PHE A 131 11.36 -1.43 6.10
N VAL A 132 10.29 -0.85 5.58
CA VAL A 132 9.52 0.21 6.25
C VAL A 132 8.62 -0.48 7.28
N PRO A 133 8.94 -0.43 8.58
CA PRO A 133 8.33 -1.38 9.50
C PRO A 133 6.85 -1.11 9.76
N LYS A 134 6.47 0.17 9.92
CA LYS A 134 5.05 0.55 10.04
C LYS A 134 4.23 0.13 8.82
N LEU A 135 4.81 0.22 7.62
CA LEU A 135 4.14 -0.20 6.39
C LEU A 135 3.95 -1.72 6.37
N GLN A 136 4.94 -2.48 6.84
CA GLN A 136 4.81 -3.93 7.00
C GLN A 136 3.75 -4.29 8.03
N THR A 137 3.75 -3.65 9.20
CA THR A 137 2.79 -3.90 10.27
C THR A 137 1.36 -3.64 9.79
N TYR A 138 1.08 -2.43 9.34
CA TYR A 138 -0.32 -1.99 9.16
C TYR A 138 -0.89 -2.25 7.77
N SER A 139 -0.05 -2.41 6.74
CA SER A 139 -0.55 -2.52 5.36
C SER A 139 -0.10 -3.80 4.65
N LEU A 140 1.19 -4.15 4.70
CA LEU A 140 1.73 -5.27 3.89
C LEU A 140 1.72 -6.62 4.60
N GLY A 141 1.69 -6.67 5.92
CA GLY A 141 1.62 -7.88 6.74
C GLY A 141 0.18 -8.21 7.13
N SER A 142 -0.63 -7.16 7.29
CA SER A 142 -2.06 -7.22 7.62
C SER A 142 -2.94 -7.52 6.40
N PRO A 143 -3.95 -8.42 6.46
CA PRO A 143 -4.93 -8.63 5.40
C PRO A 143 -5.92 -7.45 5.29
N GLU A 144 -5.36 -6.29 4.98
CA GLU A 144 -6.04 -5.00 4.87
C GLU A 144 -6.11 -4.54 3.42
N ALA A 145 -7.14 -3.77 3.08
CA ALA A 145 -7.33 -3.27 1.72
C ALA A 145 -6.26 -2.24 1.28
N ASP A 146 -5.45 -1.72 2.22
CA ASP A 146 -4.42 -0.71 1.94
C ASP A 146 -3.37 -1.21 0.95
N VAL A 147 -3.05 -2.51 0.95
CA VAL A 147 -2.11 -3.08 -0.02
C VAL A 147 -2.60 -2.95 -1.46
N PHE A 148 -3.91 -3.05 -1.69
CA PHE A 148 -4.51 -2.87 -3.00
C PHE A 148 -4.50 -1.40 -3.42
N VAL A 149 -4.84 -0.48 -2.50
CA VAL A 149 -4.77 0.96 -2.77
C VAL A 149 -3.34 1.36 -3.14
N ALA A 150 -2.34 0.89 -2.38
CA ALA A 150 -0.92 1.08 -2.67
C ALA A 150 -0.52 0.50 -4.04
N LEU A 151 -0.91 -0.75 -4.32
CA LEU A 151 -0.62 -1.43 -5.59
C LEU A 151 -1.17 -0.66 -6.78
N PHE A 152 -2.44 -0.29 -6.75
CA PHE A 152 -3.09 0.43 -7.83
C PHE A 152 -2.56 1.85 -7.98
N TYR A 153 -2.21 2.52 -6.88
CA TYR A 153 -1.56 3.83 -6.93
C TYR A 153 -0.20 3.78 -7.63
N VAL A 154 0.67 2.85 -7.24
CA VAL A 154 1.99 2.67 -7.87
C VAL A 154 1.86 2.25 -9.34
N LEU A 155 0.90 1.37 -9.63
CA LEU A 155 0.58 0.98 -10.99
C LEU A 155 0.11 2.17 -11.84
N ALA A 156 -0.71 3.07 -11.28
CA ALA A 156 -1.14 4.29 -11.95
C ALA A 156 0.03 5.25 -12.25
N ILE A 157 0.99 5.41 -11.33
CA ILE A 157 2.23 6.18 -11.58
C ILE A 157 2.98 5.58 -12.78
N TRP A 158 3.18 4.26 -12.77
CA TRP A 158 3.87 3.57 -13.85
C TRP A 158 3.14 3.71 -15.20
N LEU A 159 1.81 3.53 -15.22
CA LEU A 159 0.98 3.67 -16.41
C LEU A 159 0.99 5.11 -16.93
N TYR A 160 0.97 6.11 -16.05
CA TYR A 160 1.08 7.52 -16.42
C TYR A 160 2.41 7.81 -17.10
N GLN A 161 3.51 7.30 -16.57
CA GLN A 161 4.82 7.41 -17.23
C GLN A 161 4.87 6.66 -18.57
N LYS A 162 4.28 5.46 -18.65
CA LYS A 162 4.17 4.68 -19.90
C LYS A 162 3.28 5.32 -20.95
N SER A 163 2.28 6.07 -20.53
CA SER A 163 1.41 6.85 -21.41
C SER A 163 2.12 8.03 -22.08
N GLN A 164 3.38 8.30 -21.70
CA GLN A 164 4.14 9.49 -22.12
C GLN A 164 3.32 10.75 -21.84
N LYS A 165 2.84 10.89 -20.60
CA LYS A 165 1.99 12.00 -20.14
C LYS A 165 0.71 12.14 -20.98
N LEU A 166 -0.07 11.06 -21.04
CA LEU A 166 -1.38 10.95 -21.71
C LEU A 166 -1.38 11.13 -23.22
N THR A 167 -0.28 10.88 -23.94
CA THR A 167 -0.32 10.86 -25.41
C THR A 167 -0.94 9.56 -25.96
N ARG A 168 -1.03 8.51 -25.14
CA ARG A 168 -1.53 7.18 -25.54
C ARG A 168 -2.84 6.81 -24.84
N ALA A 169 -3.93 6.78 -25.58
CA ALA A 169 -5.30 6.50 -25.09
C ALA A 169 -5.41 5.21 -24.27
N LYS A 170 -4.81 4.11 -24.76
CA LYS A 170 -4.83 2.81 -24.08
C LYS A 170 -4.36 2.91 -22.63
N PHE A 171 -3.25 3.60 -22.38
CA PHE A 171 -2.72 3.75 -21.03
C PHE A 171 -3.56 4.70 -20.18
N ALA A 172 -4.18 5.71 -20.78
CA ALA A 172 -5.09 6.60 -20.07
C ALA A 172 -6.34 5.88 -19.55
N ILE A 173 -6.94 5.00 -20.38
CA ILE A 173 -8.03 4.10 -19.97
C ILE A 173 -7.58 3.22 -18.80
N PHE A 174 -6.40 2.58 -18.91
CA PHE A 174 -5.88 1.75 -17.82
C PHE A 174 -5.61 2.53 -16.53
N ILE A 175 -5.17 3.80 -16.60
CA ILE A 175 -5.03 4.65 -15.41
C ILE A 175 -6.39 4.80 -14.73
N GLY A 176 -7.44 5.16 -15.48
CA GLY A 176 -8.79 5.29 -14.95
C GLY A 176 -9.32 4.00 -14.32
N VAL A 177 -9.15 2.87 -15.02
CA VAL A 177 -9.57 1.55 -14.51
C VAL A 177 -8.84 1.19 -13.22
N VAL A 178 -7.52 1.33 -13.19
CA VAL A 178 -6.69 0.96 -12.02
C VAL A 178 -7.02 1.83 -10.81
N LEU A 179 -7.20 3.15 -11.00
CA LEU A 179 -7.62 4.04 -9.92
C LEU A 179 -9.04 3.72 -9.46
N GLY A 180 -9.94 3.34 -10.37
CA GLY A 180 -11.30 2.90 -10.05
C GLY A 180 -11.30 1.63 -9.20
N LEU A 181 -10.47 0.65 -9.56
CA LEU A 181 -10.26 -0.55 -8.74
C LEU A 181 -9.70 -0.20 -7.35
N GLY A 182 -8.78 0.77 -7.28
CA GLY A 182 -8.32 1.32 -5.99
C GLY A 182 -9.46 1.89 -5.15
N ALA A 183 -10.35 2.67 -5.75
CA ALA A 183 -11.53 3.23 -5.08
C ALA A 183 -12.56 2.18 -4.63
N LEU A 184 -12.64 1.06 -5.35
CA LEU A 184 -13.45 -0.09 -4.96
C LEU A 184 -12.75 -0.99 -3.92
N ALA A 185 -11.45 -0.82 -3.65
CA ALA A 185 -10.73 -1.58 -2.63
C ALA A 185 -10.95 -1.03 -1.22
N LYS A 186 -10.90 0.31 -1.06
CA LYS A 186 -11.11 1.02 0.21
C LYS A 186 -11.63 2.42 -0.04
N SER A 187 -12.33 3.01 0.94
CA SER A 187 -12.82 4.40 0.90
C SER A 187 -11.71 5.42 0.61
N THR A 188 -10.56 5.25 1.23
CA THR A 188 -9.36 6.07 0.99
C THR A 188 -8.89 5.98 -0.47
N GLY A 189 -9.12 4.86 -1.13
CA GLY A 189 -8.83 4.68 -2.55
C GLY A 189 -9.61 5.62 -3.47
N PHE A 190 -10.80 6.07 -3.07
CA PHE A 190 -11.57 7.07 -3.82
C PHE A 190 -10.87 8.43 -3.79
N ALA A 191 -10.43 8.89 -2.62
CA ALA A 191 -9.65 10.11 -2.47
C ALA A 191 -8.30 10.01 -3.22
N VAL A 192 -7.65 8.86 -3.17
CA VAL A 192 -6.42 8.57 -3.95
C VAL A 192 -6.67 8.68 -5.45
N GLY A 193 -7.76 8.08 -5.95
CA GLY A 193 -8.15 8.13 -7.36
C GLY A 193 -8.41 9.55 -7.84
N LEU A 194 -9.24 10.31 -7.10
CA LEU A 194 -9.55 11.70 -7.42
C LEU A 194 -8.31 12.60 -7.34
N GLY A 195 -7.51 12.47 -6.28
CA GLY A 195 -6.29 13.24 -6.09
C GLY A 195 -5.29 13.01 -7.22
N PHE A 196 -5.17 11.76 -7.67
CA PHE A 196 -4.33 11.42 -8.83
C PHE A 196 -4.85 12.01 -10.13
N LEU A 197 -6.16 11.87 -10.43
CA LEU A 197 -6.74 12.42 -11.65
C LEU A 197 -6.67 13.94 -11.69
N LEU A 198 -6.91 14.61 -10.56
CA LEU A 198 -6.76 16.07 -10.44
C LEU A 198 -5.30 16.49 -10.64
N ALA A 199 -4.34 15.77 -10.06
CA ALA A 199 -2.92 16.04 -10.29
C ALA A 199 -2.53 15.90 -11.76
N VAL A 200 -3.00 14.86 -12.42
CA VAL A 200 -2.75 14.63 -13.84
C VAL A 200 -3.40 15.71 -14.70
N PHE A 201 -4.62 16.16 -14.37
CA PHE A 201 -5.25 17.30 -15.04
C PHE A 201 -4.42 18.57 -14.91
N LEU A 202 -4.05 18.96 -13.69
CA LEU A 202 -3.29 20.18 -13.42
C LEU A 202 -1.91 20.16 -14.11
N GLN A 203 -1.21 19.02 -14.10
CA GLN A 203 0.09 18.88 -14.78
C GLN A 203 0.00 19.01 -16.30
N ASN A 204 -1.14 18.62 -16.88
CA ASN A 204 -1.33 18.63 -18.32
C ASN A 204 -2.14 19.84 -18.81
N LEU A 205 -2.55 20.76 -17.90
CA LEU A 205 -3.24 22.00 -18.24
C LEU A 205 -2.53 22.78 -19.37
N PRO A 206 -1.20 23.00 -19.32
CA PRO A 206 -0.49 23.71 -20.39
C PRO A 206 -0.46 22.96 -21.73
N ASN A 207 -0.64 21.63 -21.69
CA ASN A 207 -0.56 20.74 -22.84
C ASN A 207 -1.95 20.35 -23.39
N LEU A 208 -3.05 20.88 -22.87
CA LEU A 208 -4.41 20.50 -23.29
C LEU A 208 -4.67 20.76 -24.77
N LYS A 209 -3.99 21.75 -25.37
CA LYS A 209 -4.07 22.07 -26.81
C LYS A 209 -3.34 21.03 -27.69
N LYS A 210 -2.45 20.20 -27.14
CA LYS A 210 -1.78 19.14 -27.90
C LYS A 210 -2.80 18.06 -28.29
N SER A 211 -2.74 17.63 -29.55
CA SER A 211 -3.61 16.59 -30.08
C SER A 211 -3.62 15.36 -29.16
N GLY A 212 -4.82 14.94 -28.75
CA GLY A 212 -5.05 13.73 -27.96
C GLY A 212 -4.97 13.86 -26.43
N VAL A 213 -4.27 14.85 -25.86
CA VAL A 213 -4.11 14.95 -24.38
C VAL A 213 -5.46 15.18 -23.67
N LYS A 214 -6.24 16.17 -24.14
CA LYS A 214 -7.59 16.45 -23.61
C LYS A 214 -8.51 15.22 -23.70
N LYS A 215 -8.53 14.56 -24.87
CA LYS A 215 -9.32 13.34 -25.10
C LYS A 215 -8.89 12.22 -24.15
N ASN A 216 -7.59 11.98 -24.02
CA ASN A 216 -7.08 10.89 -23.20
C ASN A 216 -7.28 11.15 -21.71
N LEU A 217 -7.19 12.39 -21.25
CA LEU A 217 -7.58 12.75 -19.89
C LEU A 217 -9.07 12.45 -19.63
N LEU A 218 -9.95 12.86 -20.55
CA LEU A 218 -11.37 12.55 -20.47
C LEU A 218 -11.60 11.04 -20.45
N LEU A 219 -10.89 10.26 -21.28
CA LEU A 219 -10.96 8.80 -21.25
C LEU A 219 -10.55 8.21 -19.90
N ALA A 220 -9.51 8.76 -19.25
CA ALA A 220 -9.11 8.31 -17.91
C ALA A 220 -10.22 8.61 -16.87
N GLN A 221 -10.83 9.79 -16.93
CA GLN A 221 -11.93 10.18 -16.03
C GLN A 221 -13.20 9.34 -16.27
N ILE A 222 -13.60 9.15 -17.53
CA ILE A 222 -14.73 8.30 -17.89
C ILE A 222 -14.48 6.86 -17.44
N SER A 223 -13.29 6.31 -17.69
CA SER A 223 -12.97 4.94 -17.28
C SER A 223 -12.98 4.77 -15.76
N PHE A 224 -12.49 5.77 -15.01
CA PHE A 224 -12.62 5.80 -13.55
C PHE A 224 -14.08 5.79 -13.12
N GLY A 225 -14.89 6.70 -13.68
CA GLY A 225 -16.33 6.80 -13.43
C GLY A 225 -17.10 5.53 -13.79
N LEU A 226 -16.76 4.85 -14.89
CA LEU A 226 -17.40 3.59 -15.30
C LEU A 226 -17.11 2.44 -14.35
N VAL A 227 -15.90 2.38 -13.78
CA VAL A 227 -15.55 1.33 -12.81
C VAL A 227 -16.28 1.54 -11.49
N ILE A 228 -16.33 2.77 -10.98
CA ILE A 228 -16.95 3.04 -9.67
C ILE A 228 -18.46 3.30 -9.74
N GLY A 229 -18.95 3.74 -10.90
CA GLY A 229 -20.32 4.21 -11.12
C GLY A 229 -21.39 3.21 -10.70
N PRO A 230 -21.30 1.92 -11.08
CA PRO A 230 -22.27 0.91 -10.64
C PRO A 230 -22.37 0.79 -9.12
N TYR A 231 -21.24 0.84 -8.41
CA TYR A 231 -21.23 0.81 -6.95
C TYR A 231 -21.83 2.08 -6.36
N LEU A 232 -21.43 3.27 -6.84
CA LEU A 232 -21.99 4.55 -6.38
C LEU A 232 -23.50 4.66 -6.64
N PHE A 233 -23.96 4.12 -7.77
CA PHE A 233 -25.39 4.08 -8.10
C PHE A 233 -26.12 3.16 -7.14
N TRP A 234 -25.63 1.93 -6.94
CA TRP A 234 -26.22 0.99 -6.00
C TRP A 234 -26.27 1.55 -4.57
N THR A 235 -25.19 2.14 -4.07
CA THR A 235 -25.17 2.75 -2.73
C THR A 235 -26.16 3.91 -2.63
N LEU A 236 -26.27 4.73 -3.67
CA LEU A 236 -27.23 5.83 -3.71
C LEU A 236 -28.68 5.32 -3.71
N THR A 237 -28.99 4.31 -4.50
CA THR A 237 -30.36 3.76 -4.59
C THR A 237 -30.75 2.94 -3.37
N ALA A 238 -29.85 2.11 -2.86
CA ALA A 238 -30.15 1.19 -1.76
C ALA A 238 -30.04 1.87 -0.39
N HIS A 239 -29.17 2.87 -0.25
CA HIS A 239 -28.82 3.46 1.05
C HIS A 239 -28.97 4.97 1.11
N LYS A 240 -29.41 5.62 0.01
CA LYS A 240 -29.53 7.10 -0.08
C LYS A 240 -28.21 7.83 0.23
N GLN A 241 -27.08 7.18 -0.02
CA GLN A 241 -25.73 7.70 0.24
C GLN A 241 -24.79 7.40 -0.92
N ILE A 242 -24.03 8.40 -1.37
CA ILE A 242 -23.08 8.24 -2.49
C ILE A 242 -21.93 7.30 -2.12
N TYR A 243 -21.48 7.34 -0.87
CA TYR A 243 -20.48 6.41 -0.35
C TYR A 243 -20.88 6.06 1.08
N ILE A 244 -20.86 4.77 1.43
CA ILE A 244 -21.31 4.34 2.75
C ILE A 244 -20.16 4.61 3.72
N THR A 245 -20.29 5.72 4.44
CA THR A 245 -19.52 5.98 5.65
C THR A 245 -20.44 5.70 6.83
N THR A 246 -19.94 4.98 7.83
CA THR A 246 -20.56 4.92 9.16
C THR A 246 -20.94 6.34 9.59
N GLN A 247 -22.13 6.49 10.18
CA GLN A 247 -22.94 7.71 10.39
C GLN A 247 -22.30 8.91 11.13
N HIS A 248 -20.99 9.05 11.19
CA HIS A 248 -20.34 10.05 12.03
C HIS A 248 -19.75 11.19 11.20
N ASP A 249 -20.47 12.31 11.27
CA ASP A 249 -20.04 13.70 11.07
C ASP A 249 -19.70 14.15 9.63
N ARG A 250 -20.38 15.20 9.17
CA ARG A 250 -20.30 15.76 7.80
C ARG A 250 -19.60 17.13 7.76
N SER A 251 -18.91 17.54 8.82
CA SER A 251 -18.26 18.84 8.80
C SER A 251 -17.00 18.83 7.89
N LEU A 252 -17.00 19.69 6.88
CA LEU A 252 -15.87 19.95 5.96
C LEU A 252 -14.68 20.66 6.65
N ALA A 253 -14.70 20.76 8.00
CA ALA A 253 -13.90 21.71 8.77
C ALA A 253 -12.56 21.17 9.30
N TYR A 254 -12.16 19.95 8.95
CA TYR A 254 -10.99 19.32 9.58
C TYR A 254 -9.65 19.52 8.85
N ILE A 255 -9.61 20.17 7.67
CA ILE A 255 -8.36 20.34 6.90
C ILE A 255 -7.22 20.94 7.75
N PRO A 256 -7.43 22.05 8.51
CA PRO A 256 -6.35 22.66 9.28
C PRO A 256 -5.79 21.75 10.38
N ALA A 257 -6.61 20.85 10.94
CA ALA A 257 -6.20 19.91 11.98
C ALA A 257 -5.59 18.63 11.40
N ASN A 258 -6.19 18.07 10.34
CA ASN A 258 -5.83 16.78 9.78
C ASN A 258 -4.61 16.85 8.87
N LEU A 259 -4.50 17.88 8.02
CA LEU A 259 -3.43 17.94 7.03
C LEU A 259 -2.02 17.99 7.67
N PRO A 260 -1.76 18.81 8.71
CA PRO A 260 -0.48 18.79 9.40
C PRO A 260 -0.16 17.43 10.03
N ALA A 261 -1.15 16.77 10.64
CA ALA A 261 -0.98 15.44 11.23
C ALA A 261 -0.63 14.37 10.16
N LEU A 262 -1.29 14.41 9.00
CA LEU A 262 -1.01 13.54 7.87
C LEU A 262 0.39 13.79 7.27
N ILE A 263 0.83 15.05 7.20
CA ILE A 263 2.17 15.39 6.72
C ILE A 263 3.23 14.91 7.73
N TYR A 264 2.99 15.13 9.03
CA TYR A 264 3.89 14.74 10.11
C TYR A 264 4.10 13.22 10.21
N THR A 265 3.09 12.43 9.84
CA THR A 265 3.17 10.96 9.88
C THR A 265 4.04 10.36 8.77
N ILE A 266 4.26 11.06 7.65
CA ILE A 266 5.11 10.56 6.54
C ILE A 266 6.57 10.34 6.99
N PRO A 267 7.27 11.30 7.62
CA PRO A 267 8.60 11.06 8.17
C PRO A 267 8.63 9.94 9.22
N LEU A 268 7.60 9.84 10.08
CA LEU A 268 7.52 8.81 11.12
C LEU A 268 7.53 7.39 10.55
N TYR A 269 6.97 7.20 9.34
CA TYR A 269 7.03 5.92 8.64
C TYR A 269 8.45 5.52 8.23
N LEU A 270 9.30 6.48 7.86
CA LEU A 270 10.72 6.24 7.60
C LEU A 270 11.54 6.03 8.89
N GLY A 271 10.90 6.02 10.07
CA GLY A 271 11.57 5.94 11.36
C GLY A 271 12.29 7.24 11.75
N ILE A 272 11.90 8.37 11.16
CA ILE A 272 12.39 9.70 11.54
C ILE A 272 11.62 10.11 12.81
N ASN A 273 12.23 9.91 13.97
CA ASN A 273 11.62 10.24 15.25
C ASN A 273 12.59 11.02 16.12
N PHE A 274 12.26 12.29 16.37
CA PHE A 274 13.08 13.22 17.14
C PHE A 274 12.99 13.01 18.66
N SER A 275 12.07 12.18 19.16
CA SER A 275 11.90 11.95 20.60
C SER A 275 12.87 10.95 21.22
N LEU A 276 13.69 10.25 20.42
CA LEU A 276 14.52 9.12 20.86
C LEU A 276 15.94 9.51 21.35
N GLY A 277 16.12 10.75 21.83
CA GLY A 277 17.39 11.28 22.34
C GLY A 277 18.36 11.79 21.25
N PRO A 278 19.55 12.31 21.63
CA PRO A 278 20.40 13.10 20.74
C PRO A 278 20.98 12.31 19.56
N LYS A 279 21.40 11.05 19.75
CA LYS A 279 21.91 10.19 18.66
C LYS A 279 20.82 9.86 17.63
N ALA A 280 19.62 9.53 18.09
CA ALA A 280 18.49 9.26 17.21
C ALA A 280 17.99 10.53 16.51
N SER A 281 18.09 11.68 17.18
CA SER A 281 17.81 12.99 16.58
C SER A 281 18.76 13.30 15.42
N LEU A 282 20.08 13.12 15.58
CA LEU A 282 21.05 13.32 14.48
C LEU A 282 20.72 12.46 13.26
N VAL A 283 20.47 11.18 13.50
CA VAL A 283 20.13 10.22 12.45
C VAL A 283 18.81 10.57 11.77
N SER A 284 17.81 11.02 12.53
CA SER A 284 16.52 11.49 12.01
C SER A 284 16.68 12.77 11.18
N THR A 285 17.52 13.71 11.62
CA THR A 285 17.87 14.93 10.87
C THR A 285 18.52 14.59 9.53
N ILE A 286 19.46 13.64 9.50
CA ILE A 286 20.08 13.18 8.25
C ILE A 286 19.03 12.59 7.30
N LEU A 287 18.19 11.68 7.78
CA LEU A 287 17.13 11.09 6.95
C LEU A 287 16.13 12.13 6.44
N LEU A 288 15.73 13.08 7.30
CA LEU A 288 14.82 14.16 6.93
C LEU A 288 15.47 15.08 5.88
N SER A 289 16.75 15.37 6.00
CA SER A 289 17.49 16.18 5.02
C SER A 289 17.50 15.51 3.64
N PHE A 290 17.67 14.20 3.56
CA PHE A 290 17.55 13.46 2.29
C PHE A 290 16.14 13.61 1.71
N LEU A 291 15.08 13.46 2.51
CA LEU A 291 13.71 13.63 2.03
C LEU A 291 13.45 15.06 1.52
N ILE A 292 13.85 16.08 2.27
CA ILE A 292 13.67 17.50 1.89
C ILE A 292 14.42 17.82 0.60
N VAL A 293 15.69 17.42 0.48
CA VAL A 293 16.47 17.63 -0.76
C VAL A 293 15.81 16.90 -1.93
N GLY A 294 15.32 15.68 -1.70
CA GLY A 294 14.54 14.92 -2.68
C GLY A 294 13.34 15.69 -3.22
N ILE A 295 12.54 16.26 -2.33
CA ILE A 295 11.37 17.10 -2.66
C ILE A 295 11.81 18.33 -3.47
N ILE A 296 12.83 19.06 -3.02
CA ILE A 296 13.34 20.25 -3.71
C ILE A 296 13.80 19.91 -5.13
N VAL A 297 14.55 18.81 -5.30
CA VAL A 297 15.03 18.35 -6.60
C VAL A 297 13.86 17.92 -7.50
N ALA A 298 12.86 17.23 -6.96
CA ALA A 298 11.68 16.83 -7.72
C ALA A 298 10.89 18.05 -8.21
N ILE A 299 10.71 19.08 -7.37
CA ILE A 299 10.09 20.36 -7.75
C ILE A 299 10.90 21.04 -8.86
N ARG A 300 12.22 21.17 -8.68
CA ARG A 300 13.11 21.81 -9.68
C ARG A 300 13.11 21.08 -11.02
N LYS A 301 13.07 19.75 -11.01
CA LYS A 301 12.99 18.92 -12.22
C LYS A 301 11.58 18.84 -12.81
N LYS A 302 10.58 19.49 -12.19
CA LYS A 302 9.16 19.42 -12.58
C LYS A 302 8.63 17.98 -12.59
N ASN A 303 9.14 17.13 -11.70
CA ASN A 303 8.66 15.75 -11.48
C ASN A 303 7.39 15.77 -10.61
N TYR A 304 6.41 16.61 -10.97
CA TYR A 304 5.19 16.82 -10.19
C TYR A 304 4.35 15.57 -10.10
N GLU A 305 4.52 14.62 -11.02
CA GLU A 305 3.88 13.30 -11.02
C GLU A 305 4.13 12.45 -9.77
N LEU A 306 5.16 12.74 -8.98
CA LEU A 306 5.40 12.09 -7.69
C LEU A 306 4.74 12.87 -6.55
N LEU A 307 4.82 14.20 -6.59
CA LEU A 307 4.43 15.07 -5.48
C LEU A 307 2.95 15.41 -5.50
N LEU A 308 2.45 15.86 -6.65
CA LEU A 308 1.11 16.43 -6.76
C LEU A 308 0.01 15.38 -6.54
N PRO A 309 0.09 14.13 -7.06
CA PRO A 309 -0.90 13.11 -6.73
C PRO A 309 -0.95 12.82 -5.24
N THR A 310 0.22 12.74 -4.56
CA THR A 310 0.27 12.50 -3.12
C THR A 310 -0.33 13.68 -2.35
N LEU A 311 0.10 14.91 -2.62
CA LEU A 311 -0.37 16.11 -1.93
C LEU A 311 -1.87 16.33 -2.09
N LEU A 312 -2.39 16.23 -3.32
CA LEU A 312 -3.83 16.38 -3.55
C LEU A 312 -4.65 15.26 -2.89
N THR A 313 -4.11 14.05 -2.87
CA THR A 313 -4.74 12.95 -2.12
C THR A 313 -4.76 13.26 -0.62
N LEU A 314 -3.67 13.76 -0.03
CA LEU A 314 -3.63 14.15 1.38
C LEU A 314 -4.63 15.26 1.71
N VAL A 315 -4.76 16.25 0.82
CA VAL A 315 -5.78 17.31 0.95
C VAL A 315 -7.17 16.69 0.92
N LEU A 316 -7.48 15.81 -0.04
CA LEU A 316 -8.78 15.15 -0.12
C LEU A 316 -9.06 14.21 1.06
N ILE A 317 -8.05 13.53 1.60
CA ILE A 317 -8.22 12.71 2.81
C ILE A 317 -8.43 13.59 4.03
N SER A 318 -7.79 14.76 4.09
CA SER A 318 -7.95 15.70 5.22
C SER A 318 -9.36 16.27 5.35
N THR A 319 -10.20 16.18 4.30
CA THR A 319 -11.62 16.55 4.36
C THR A 319 -12.51 15.47 4.96
N LEU A 320 -12.01 14.24 5.16
CA LEU A 320 -12.75 13.16 5.80
C LEU A 320 -12.82 13.38 7.32
N ALA A 321 -13.96 13.04 7.92
CA ALA A 321 -14.20 13.22 9.35
C ALA A 321 -13.18 12.46 10.22
N THR A 322 -12.78 13.06 11.33
CA THR A 322 -11.75 12.56 12.24
C THR A 322 -12.08 11.22 12.89
N CYS A 323 -13.35 10.84 13.00
CA CYS A 323 -13.75 9.49 13.44
C CYS A 323 -13.37 8.38 12.44
N VAL A 324 -13.19 8.71 11.16
CA VAL A 324 -12.62 7.83 10.11
C VAL A 324 -11.08 7.86 10.13
N ILE A 325 -10.49 8.82 10.85
CA ILE A 325 -9.04 9.04 11.03
C ILE A 325 -8.61 8.74 12.49
N GLY A 326 -9.51 8.18 13.30
CA GLY A 326 -9.35 7.89 14.73
C GLY A 326 -9.67 9.08 15.64
N GLY A 327 -10.57 8.87 16.59
CA GLY A 327 -11.00 9.89 17.57
C GLY A 327 -9.91 10.33 18.55
N ASN A 328 -9.93 11.62 18.92
CA ASN A 328 -9.35 12.33 20.09
C ASN A 328 -8.02 11.88 20.73
N ILE A 329 -7.17 11.12 20.06
CA ILE A 329 -5.80 10.86 20.51
C ILE A 329 -4.83 11.52 19.50
N PRO A 330 -4.00 12.49 19.93
CA PRO A 330 -3.12 13.27 19.05
C PRO A 330 -2.00 12.48 18.34
N ALA A 331 -2.02 11.14 18.39
CA ALA A 331 -1.04 10.24 17.77
C ALA A 331 -1.70 9.00 17.11
N ASN A 332 -2.88 9.16 16.50
CA ASN A 332 -3.71 8.01 16.12
C ASN A 332 -3.14 7.11 15.02
N TYR A 333 -3.16 5.81 15.33
CA TYR A 333 -2.74 4.67 14.51
C TYR A 333 -3.54 4.52 13.20
N GLU A 334 -4.71 5.12 13.10
CA GLU A 334 -5.51 5.07 11.87
C GLU A 334 -4.96 6.01 10.78
N ALA A 335 -4.46 7.20 11.14
CA ALA A 335 -3.67 8.04 10.22
C ALA A 335 -2.41 7.31 9.73
N ILE A 336 -1.85 6.41 10.54
CA ILE A 336 -0.79 5.49 10.13
C ILE A 336 -1.34 4.60 9.00
N THR A 337 -2.39 3.80 9.23
CA THR A 337 -2.94 2.86 8.20
C THR A 337 -3.28 3.52 6.85
N ILE A 338 -3.78 4.77 6.86
CA ILE A 338 -4.27 5.49 5.67
C ILE A 338 -3.15 5.88 4.69
N LEU A 339 -1.90 5.97 5.16
CA LEU A 339 -0.79 6.55 4.38
C LEU A 339 0.11 5.54 3.67
N GLY A 340 -0.26 4.25 3.60
CA GLY A 340 0.57 3.24 2.95
C GLY A 340 0.98 3.59 1.52
N PHE A 341 0.07 4.20 0.74
CA PHE A 341 0.34 4.65 -0.63
C PHE A 341 1.36 5.82 -0.72
N THR A 342 1.54 6.60 0.34
CA THR A 342 2.50 7.73 0.36
C THR A 342 3.94 7.26 0.48
N MET A 343 4.17 6.03 0.95
CA MET A 343 5.52 5.53 1.19
C MET A 343 6.30 5.32 -0.10
N PHE A 344 5.64 4.97 -1.19
CA PHE A 344 6.28 4.79 -2.50
C PHE A 344 6.89 6.09 -3.03
N PRO A 345 6.13 7.20 -3.21
CA PRO A 345 6.71 8.46 -3.62
C PRO A 345 7.72 8.99 -2.60
N THR A 346 7.45 8.81 -1.30
CA THR A 346 8.37 9.22 -0.22
C THR A 346 9.73 8.55 -0.32
N VAL A 347 9.76 7.23 -0.52
CA VAL A 347 11.02 6.47 -0.68
C VAL A 347 11.74 6.85 -1.97
N ILE A 348 11.01 7.08 -3.07
CA ILE A 348 11.63 7.57 -4.32
C ILE A 348 12.28 8.93 -4.09
N LEU A 349 11.57 9.87 -3.46
CA LEU A 349 12.08 11.21 -3.13
C LEU A 349 13.29 11.12 -2.20
N PHE A 350 13.22 10.27 -1.17
CA PHE A 350 14.33 9.99 -0.28
C PHE A 350 15.59 9.59 -1.05
N PHE A 351 15.50 8.62 -1.97
CA PHE A 351 16.66 8.22 -2.77
C PHE A 351 17.12 9.28 -3.78
N ILE A 352 16.22 10.12 -4.32
CA ILE A 352 16.62 11.29 -5.12
C ILE A 352 17.49 12.23 -4.29
N GLY A 353 17.11 12.47 -3.04
CA GLY A 353 17.86 13.33 -2.13
C GLY A 353 19.21 12.73 -1.72
N VAL A 354 19.25 11.44 -1.39
CA VAL A 354 20.51 10.72 -1.11
C VAL A 354 21.48 10.86 -2.29
N GLN A 355 21.03 10.55 -3.51
CA GLN A 355 21.89 10.66 -4.69
C GLN A 355 22.38 12.09 -4.95
N THR A 356 21.52 13.08 -4.70
CA THR A 356 21.86 14.48 -4.93
C THR A 356 22.91 14.95 -3.93
N LEU A 357 22.70 14.73 -2.62
CA LEU A 357 23.64 15.15 -1.59
C LEU A 357 24.98 14.43 -1.73
N LEU A 358 24.98 13.11 -1.94
CA LEU A 358 26.22 12.37 -2.13
C LEU A 358 26.92 12.72 -3.45
N GLY A 359 26.16 13.06 -4.49
CA GLY A 359 26.71 13.58 -5.75
C GLY A 359 27.43 14.92 -5.57
N LEU A 360 26.90 15.81 -4.72
CA LEU A 360 27.54 17.10 -4.42
C LEU A 360 28.85 16.93 -3.64
N VAL A 361 28.86 16.05 -2.63
CA VAL A 361 30.07 15.76 -1.85
C VAL A 361 31.13 15.12 -2.73
N SER A 362 30.74 14.09 -3.48
CA SER A 362 31.71 13.28 -4.22
C SER A 362 32.34 14.00 -5.42
N ARG A 363 31.61 14.90 -6.10
CA ARG A 363 32.15 15.73 -7.19
C ARG A 363 33.32 16.62 -6.75
N LYS A 364 33.35 17.01 -5.48
CA LYS A 364 34.39 17.89 -4.94
C LYS A 364 35.65 17.14 -4.49
N VAL A 365 35.56 15.82 -4.29
CA VAL A 365 36.57 15.10 -3.49
C VAL A 365 37.26 13.98 -4.27
N VAL A 366 36.61 13.32 -5.24
CA VAL A 366 37.20 12.10 -5.85
C VAL A 366 36.81 11.87 -7.31
N ASN A 367 37.61 11.06 -8.01
CA ASN A 367 37.29 10.44 -9.29
C ASN A 367 35.85 9.87 -9.32
N LYS A 368 35.15 10.06 -10.46
CA LYS A 368 33.80 9.58 -10.74
C LYS A 368 33.57 8.11 -10.36
N ARG A 369 34.54 7.23 -10.58
CA ARG A 369 34.42 5.81 -10.19
C ARG A 369 34.35 5.63 -8.68
N ILE A 370 35.24 6.29 -7.94
CA ILE A 370 35.27 6.23 -6.48
C ILE A 370 34.01 6.89 -5.89
N SER A 371 33.55 7.99 -6.49
CA SER A 371 32.25 8.61 -6.17
C SER A 371 31.10 7.60 -6.25
N GLN A 372 31.00 6.81 -7.32
CA GLN A 372 29.94 5.80 -7.48
C GLN A 372 30.04 4.66 -6.46
N ILE A 373 31.26 4.23 -6.13
CA ILE A 373 31.51 3.22 -5.08
C ILE A 373 31.08 3.78 -3.73
N LEU A 374 31.47 5.01 -3.38
CA LEU A 374 31.12 5.65 -2.12
C LEU A 374 29.61 5.87 -1.99
N ILE A 375 28.94 6.34 -3.04
CA ILE A 375 27.47 6.45 -3.10
C ILE A 375 26.84 5.09 -2.84
N THR A 376 27.36 4.05 -3.48
CA THR A 376 26.87 2.68 -3.29
C THR A 376 27.03 2.22 -1.85
N CYS A 377 28.21 2.39 -1.24
CA CYS A 377 28.47 2.01 0.14
C CYS A 377 27.50 2.72 1.10
N ILE A 378 27.25 4.02 0.91
CA ILE A 378 26.32 4.77 1.75
C ILE A 378 24.88 4.29 1.58
N LEU A 379 24.45 4.02 0.34
CA LEU A 379 23.13 3.43 0.08
C LEU A 379 22.99 2.08 0.79
N LEU A 380 24.03 1.24 0.78
CA LEU A 380 24.05 -0.03 1.50
C LEU A 380 23.95 0.17 3.02
N ILE A 381 24.70 1.11 3.59
CA ILE A 381 24.63 1.44 5.02
C ILE A 381 23.21 1.88 5.41
N ILE A 382 22.58 2.74 4.60
CA ILE A 382 21.18 3.14 4.82
C ILE A 382 20.27 1.92 4.77
N MET A 383 20.41 1.04 3.78
CA MET A 383 19.63 -0.19 3.70
C MET A 383 19.82 -1.09 4.92
N PHE A 384 21.06 -1.32 5.37
CA PHE A 384 21.34 -2.12 6.57
C PHE A 384 20.73 -1.52 7.82
N LYS A 385 20.68 -0.18 7.94
CA LYS A 385 19.98 0.47 9.04
C LYS A 385 18.48 0.15 9.02
N PHE A 386 17.82 0.21 7.88
CA PHE A 386 16.39 -0.13 7.79
C PHE A 386 16.13 -1.61 8.06
N ILE A 387 17.01 -2.50 7.55
CA ILE A 387 16.97 -3.94 7.86
C ILE A 387 17.14 -4.18 9.36
N ASN A 388 18.12 -3.51 9.98
CA ASN A 388 18.35 -3.61 11.42
C ASN A 388 17.14 -3.12 12.21
N ASN A 389 16.59 -1.95 11.88
CA ASN A 389 15.39 -1.41 12.51
C ASN A 389 14.20 -2.37 12.38
N TYR A 390 14.02 -2.94 11.19
CA TYR A 390 12.97 -3.90 10.89
C TYR A 390 13.05 -5.17 11.74
N PHE A 391 14.26 -5.64 12.08
CA PHE A 391 14.44 -6.82 12.93
C PHE A 391 14.61 -6.53 14.43
N SER A 392 15.05 -5.32 14.79
CA SER A 392 15.39 -4.95 16.18
C SER A 392 14.18 -4.56 17.00
N ALA A 393 13.19 -3.90 16.38
CA ALA A 393 11.91 -3.70 17.02
C ALA A 393 11.10 -4.98 16.85
N LYS A 394 10.70 -5.59 17.97
CA LYS A 394 9.61 -6.56 17.96
C LYS A 394 8.35 -5.80 17.51
N TYR A 395 8.08 -5.79 16.21
CA TYR A 395 6.79 -5.38 15.66
C TYR A 395 5.77 -6.47 15.99
N ALA A 396 5.56 -6.69 17.27
CA ALA A 396 4.43 -7.41 17.73
C ALA A 396 3.27 -6.41 17.60
N MET A 397 2.34 -6.69 16.69
CA MET A 397 1.00 -6.14 16.84
C MET A 397 0.31 -6.81 18.03
N ASP A 398 1.01 -7.06 19.15
CA ASP A 398 0.40 -7.57 20.38
C ASP A 398 -0.36 -6.43 21.07
N PHE A 399 -1.17 -5.69 20.32
CA PHE A 399 -2.11 -4.70 20.86
C PHE A 399 -3.07 -5.37 21.84
N THR A 400 -3.30 -6.68 21.66
CA THR A 400 -4.32 -7.44 22.39
C THR A 400 -3.81 -8.74 23.01
N GLY A 401 -2.54 -9.15 22.80
CA GLY A 401 -2.09 -10.50 23.17
C GLY A 401 -2.62 -11.60 22.23
N THR A 402 -3.38 -11.23 21.20
CA THR A 402 -4.15 -12.17 20.36
C THR A 402 -3.69 -12.24 18.91
N GLU A 403 -2.86 -11.29 18.51
CA GLU A 403 -2.38 -11.07 17.15
C GLU A 403 -1.05 -11.80 16.92
N TYR A 404 -0.99 -12.61 15.87
CA TYR A 404 0.21 -13.36 15.54
C TYR A 404 0.30 -13.66 14.05
N TYR A 405 1.48 -14.11 13.64
CA TYR A 405 1.76 -14.48 12.27
C TYR A 405 1.74 -16.00 12.10
N VAL A 406 1.32 -16.45 10.92
CA VAL A 406 1.52 -17.82 10.43
C VAL A 406 2.27 -17.82 9.10
N SER A 407 2.94 -18.92 8.78
CA SER A 407 3.58 -19.06 7.48
C SER A 407 2.59 -19.56 6.42
N LEU A 408 2.79 -19.20 5.16
CA LEU A 408 2.01 -19.72 4.03
C LEU A 408 2.08 -21.24 3.91
N PRO A 409 3.24 -21.91 4.09
CA PRO A 409 3.29 -23.37 4.19
C PRO A 409 2.37 -23.93 5.27
N THR A 410 2.29 -23.29 6.44
CA THR A 410 1.35 -23.68 7.51
C THR A 410 -0.10 -23.58 7.03
N VAL A 411 -0.47 -22.48 6.37
CA VAL A 411 -1.82 -22.26 5.82
C VAL A 411 -2.16 -23.28 4.73
N ILE A 412 -1.19 -23.62 3.87
CA ILE A 412 -1.36 -24.60 2.79
C ILE A 412 -1.48 -26.02 3.34
N LYS A 413 -0.69 -26.38 4.35
CA LYS A 413 -0.69 -27.74 4.95
C LYS A 413 -1.93 -27.97 5.81
N ASN A 414 -2.41 -26.93 6.50
CA ASN A 414 -3.56 -26.99 7.40
C ASN A 414 -4.81 -26.38 6.76
N ARG A 415 -5.14 -26.81 5.53
CA ARG A 415 -6.38 -26.40 4.87
C ARG A 415 -7.56 -26.99 5.60
N ARG A 416 -8.10 -26.23 6.54
CA ARG A 416 -9.39 -26.51 7.18
C ARG A 416 -10.44 -25.61 6.56
N GLU A 417 -11.61 -26.17 6.34
CA GLU A 417 -12.77 -25.36 5.99
C GLU A 417 -13.12 -24.51 7.20
N ILE A 418 -13.21 -23.20 6.98
CA ILE A 418 -13.63 -22.27 8.03
C ILE A 418 -15.15 -22.38 8.11
N VAL A 419 -15.63 -22.78 9.30
CA VAL A 419 -17.05 -23.04 9.59
C VAL A 419 -17.94 -21.92 9.07
N GLU A 420 -19.09 -22.31 8.52
CA GLU A 420 -20.00 -21.38 7.88
C GLU A 420 -20.46 -20.29 8.85
N ALA A 421 -20.40 -19.05 8.40
CA ALA A 421 -21.04 -17.94 9.10
C ALA A 421 -22.56 -18.19 9.09
N GLU A 422 -23.18 -18.32 10.27
CA GLU A 422 -24.63 -18.38 10.41
C GLU A 422 -25.22 -16.97 10.29
N TYR A 423 -26.26 -16.85 9.46
CA TYR A 423 -27.02 -15.63 9.28
C TYR A 423 -28.50 -15.90 9.62
N LYS A 424 -29.06 -15.09 10.50
CA LYS A 424 -30.51 -15.00 10.73
C LYS A 424 -31.05 -13.83 9.91
N THR A 425 -32.23 -13.98 9.32
CA THR A 425 -32.93 -12.85 8.69
C THR A 425 -33.97 -12.32 9.66
N GLU A 426 -33.89 -11.04 10.02
CA GLU A 426 -34.87 -10.31 10.82
C GLU A 426 -35.21 -9.01 10.09
N ASN A 427 -36.50 -8.71 9.91
CA ASN A 427 -36.97 -7.50 9.22
C ASN A 427 -36.40 -7.29 7.80
N GLY A 428 -36.19 -8.38 7.04
CA GLY A 428 -35.60 -8.33 5.69
C GLY A 428 -34.08 -8.09 5.68
N LEU A 429 -33.45 -8.04 6.85
CA LEU A 429 -32.04 -7.73 7.02
C LEU A 429 -31.29 -8.96 7.54
N ARG A 430 -30.07 -9.19 7.03
CA ARG A 430 -29.25 -10.34 7.39
C ARG A 430 -28.36 -10.01 8.57
N ILE A 431 -28.49 -10.81 9.62
CA ILE A 431 -27.86 -10.63 10.93
C ILE A 431 -26.95 -11.81 11.17
N PHE A 432 -25.69 -11.53 11.43
CA PHE A 432 -24.72 -12.56 11.76
C PHE A 432 -24.92 -13.08 13.20
N THR A 433 -25.03 -14.40 13.37
CA THR A 433 -25.27 -15.06 14.68
C THR A 433 -24.16 -16.02 15.10
N GLY A 434 -23.12 -16.21 14.27
CA GLY A 434 -22.04 -17.15 14.53
C GLY A 434 -20.90 -16.62 15.42
N PRO A 435 -19.94 -17.48 15.82
CA PRO A 435 -18.71 -17.03 16.46
C PRO A 435 -17.89 -16.17 15.50
N SER A 436 -17.23 -15.13 16.02
CA SER A 436 -16.38 -14.27 15.17
C SER A 436 -15.33 -15.11 14.43
N ILE A 437 -15.11 -14.81 13.14
CA ILE A 437 -14.05 -15.48 12.37
C ILE A 437 -12.69 -15.36 13.05
N HIS A 438 -12.45 -14.28 13.79
CA HIS A 438 -11.24 -14.11 14.60
C HIS A 438 -11.11 -15.19 15.66
N THR A 439 -12.18 -15.54 16.37
CA THR A 439 -12.18 -16.60 17.38
C THR A 439 -11.88 -17.96 16.75
N LEU A 440 -12.49 -18.26 15.60
CA LEU A 440 -12.28 -19.51 14.87
C LEU A 440 -10.83 -19.64 14.38
N ILE A 441 -10.34 -18.66 13.62
CA ILE A 441 -8.97 -18.71 13.11
C ILE A 441 -7.98 -18.71 14.28
N ARG A 442 -8.25 -17.95 15.35
CA ARG A 442 -7.39 -17.95 16.54
C ARG A 442 -7.29 -19.34 17.15
N ARG A 443 -8.41 -20.01 17.39
CA ARG A 443 -8.45 -21.35 17.97
C ARG A 443 -7.71 -22.37 17.10
N GLU A 444 -7.89 -22.30 15.79
CA GLU A 444 -7.30 -23.26 14.87
C GLU A 444 -5.81 -23.05 14.63
N PHE A 445 -5.36 -21.80 14.58
CA PHE A 445 -4.00 -21.46 14.17
C PHE A 445 -3.08 -21.05 15.32
N ALA A 446 -3.58 -20.89 16.54
CA ALA A 446 -2.76 -20.57 17.71
C ALA A 446 -1.61 -21.58 17.94
N PRO A 447 -1.79 -22.90 17.74
CA PRO A 447 -0.69 -23.87 17.86
C PRO A 447 0.42 -23.67 16.83
N TYR A 448 0.16 -22.93 15.75
CA TYR A 448 1.13 -22.64 14.69
C TYR A 448 1.62 -21.19 14.70
N LYS A 449 1.38 -20.46 15.79
CA LYS A 449 1.98 -19.14 16.02
C LYS A 449 3.49 -19.28 15.85
N PHE A 450 4.04 -18.52 14.91
CA PHE A 450 5.48 -18.37 14.79
C PHE A 450 5.86 -16.94 15.19
N ASP A 451 7.04 -16.77 15.77
CA ASP A 451 7.58 -15.44 16.03
C ASP A 451 7.73 -14.70 14.71
N SER A 452 7.15 -13.51 14.58
CA SER A 452 7.10 -12.67 13.35
C SER A 452 8.42 -12.63 12.57
N PHE A 453 9.54 -12.86 13.24
CA PHE A 453 10.86 -13.00 12.65
C PHE A 453 11.56 -14.30 13.04
N SER A 454 10.97 -15.46 12.69
CA SER A 454 11.67 -16.74 12.80
C SER A 454 13.06 -16.65 12.16
N ASN A 455 14.02 -17.38 12.70
CA ASN A 455 15.38 -17.41 12.15
C ASN A 455 15.37 -17.80 10.67
N VAL A 456 14.45 -18.67 10.25
CA VAL A 456 14.26 -19.04 8.84
C VAL A 456 13.88 -17.82 8.00
N TYR A 457 12.85 -17.06 8.41
CA TYR A 457 12.45 -15.85 7.68
C TYR A 457 13.57 -14.81 7.64
N LYS A 458 14.22 -14.54 8.78
CA LYS A 458 15.37 -13.62 8.86
C LYS A 458 16.47 -14.03 7.89
N ASN A 459 16.87 -15.30 7.91
CA ASN A 459 17.95 -15.82 7.07
C ASN A 459 17.59 -15.75 5.59
N LEU A 460 16.37 -16.11 5.19
CA LEU A 460 15.93 -16.04 3.79
C LEU A 460 15.82 -14.60 3.29
N LEU A 461 15.25 -13.70 4.09
CA LEU A 461 15.13 -12.30 3.74
C LEU A 461 16.50 -11.62 3.64
N LEU A 462 17.40 -11.90 4.59
CA LEU A 462 18.78 -11.44 4.52
C LEU A 462 19.50 -12.02 3.30
N ALA A 463 19.44 -13.34 3.08
CA ALA A 463 20.12 -13.99 1.95
C ALA A 463 19.66 -13.44 0.60
N THR A 464 18.35 -13.28 0.39
CA THR A 464 17.82 -12.69 -0.85
C THR A 464 18.18 -11.21 -1.01
N THR A 465 18.15 -10.44 0.08
CA THR A 465 18.60 -9.04 0.07
C THR A 465 20.10 -8.98 -0.27
N PHE A 466 20.97 -9.74 0.41
CA PHE A 466 22.40 -9.78 0.16
C PHE A 466 22.75 -10.26 -1.25
N LEU A 467 22.07 -11.30 -1.76
CA LEU A 467 22.23 -11.75 -3.14
C LEU A 467 21.92 -10.62 -4.12
N ALA A 468 20.84 -9.88 -3.86
CA ALA A 468 20.47 -8.78 -4.73
C ALA A 468 21.39 -7.55 -4.61
N LEU A 469 21.91 -7.28 -3.41
CA LEU A 469 22.96 -6.29 -3.18
C LEU A 469 24.28 -6.70 -3.85
N GLY A 470 24.59 -8.00 -3.88
CA GLY A 470 25.72 -8.57 -4.62
C GLY A 470 25.59 -8.35 -6.13
N VAL A 471 24.41 -8.61 -6.70
CA VAL A 471 24.12 -8.29 -8.12
C VAL A 471 24.24 -6.79 -8.40
N TYR A 472 23.78 -5.94 -7.46
CA TYR A 472 23.96 -4.49 -7.54
C TYR A 472 25.44 -4.09 -7.57
N LEU A 473 26.25 -4.61 -6.64
CA LEU A 473 27.67 -4.30 -6.51
C LEU A 473 28.46 -4.79 -7.72
N TRP A 474 28.19 -6.01 -8.18
CA TRP A 474 28.81 -6.57 -9.38
C TRP A 474 28.60 -5.66 -10.60
N ASP A 475 27.39 -5.16 -10.80
CA ASP A 475 27.09 -4.25 -11.90
C ASP A 475 27.81 -2.90 -11.76
N VAL A 476 28.00 -2.40 -10.54
CA VAL A 476 28.82 -1.20 -10.28
C VAL A 476 30.28 -1.44 -10.66
N LEU A 477 30.85 -2.59 -10.28
CA LEU A 477 32.25 -2.93 -10.54
C LEU A 477 32.54 -3.25 -12.01
N LYS A 478 31.60 -3.89 -12.72
CA LYS A 478 31.77 -4.30 -14.12
C LYS A 478 31.64 -3.15 -15.12
N ASN A 479 30.94 -2.07 -14.78
CA ASN A 479 30.91 -0.89 -15.64
C ASN A 479 32.29 -0.22 -15.66
N LYS A 480 33.14 -0.60 -16.63
CA LYS A 480 34.49 -0.06 -16.89
C LYS A 480 34.48 1.38 -17.43
N GLY A 481 33.47 2.18 -17.09
CA GLY A 481 33.30 3.54 -17.59
C GLY A 481 34.05 4.60 -16.78
#